data_AF-A0A955PZU5-F1
#
_entry.id   AF-A0A955PZU5-F1
#
_cell.length_a   1.000
_cell.length_b   1.000
_cell.length_c   1.000
_cell.angle_alpha   90.00
_cell.angle_beta   90.00
_cell.angle_gamma   90.00
#
_symmetry.space_group_name_H-M   'P 1'
#
loop_
_entity.id
_entity.type
_entity.pdbx_description
1 polymer ?
#
loop_
_entity_poly.entity_id
_entity_poly.type
_entity_poly.pdbx_seq_one_letter_code
_entity_poly.pdbx_strand_id
1 'polypeptide(L)' 'HAADLIHEAAMAMQGGLTVEDLANMIHAHPTFSEGLMEAAEDVEGMAIHQARKR' A
#
# COMPACT_ATOMS: atom_id res chain seq x y z
N HIS A 1 -12.45 -6.46 6.30
CA HIS A 1 -11.03 -6.26 5.95
C HIS A 1 -10.83 -5.98 4.47
N ALA A 2 -11.16 -6.87 3.52
CA ALA A 2 -11.00 -6.53 2.10
C ALA A 2 -11.77 -5.25 1.68
N ALA A 3 -12.99 -5.07 2.19
CA ALA A 3 -13.77 -3.84 2.01
C ALA A 3 -13.11 -2.60 2.63
N ASP A 4 -12.35 -2.76 3.72
CA ASP A 4 -11.64 -1.66 4.39
C ASP A 4 -10.41 -1.25 3.57
N LEU A 5 -9.66 -2.23 3.04
CA LEU A 5 -8.50 -1.99 2.17
C LEU A 5 -8.87 -1.34 0.84
N ILE A 6 -9.96 -1.78 0.20
CA ILE A 6 -10.42 -1.15 -1.04
C ILE A 6 -10.96 0.26 -0.80
N HIS A 7 -11.52 0.52 0.40
CA HIS A 7 -11.95 1.88 0.76
C HIS A 7 -10.75 2.82 0.90
N GLU A 8 -9.66 2.36 1.52
CA GLU A 8 -8.41 3.11 1.59
C GLU A 8 -7.85 3.45 0.21
N ALA A 9 -7.77 2.46 -0.69
CA ALA A 9 -7.33 2.68 -2.07
C ALA A 9 -8.26 3.63 -2.84
N ALA A 10 -9.58 3.53 -2.64
CA ALA A 10 -10.54 4.45 -3.26
C ALA A 10 -10.38 5.89 -2.75
N MET A 11 -10.14 6.06 -1.45
CA MET A 11 -9.86 7.37 -0.84
C MET A 11 -8.57 7.97 -1.37
N ALA A 12 -7.52 7.16 -1.53
CA ALA A 12 -6.26 7.58 -2.12
C ALA A 12 -6.44 8.08 -3.57
N MET A 13 -7.15 7.30 -4.40
CA MET A 13 -7.46 7.67 -5.78
C MET A 13 -8.29 8.96 -5.85
N GLN A 14 -9.30 9.10 -5.00
CA GLN A 14 -10.13 10.30 -4.93
C GLN A 14 -9.35 11.53 -4.45
N GLY A 15 -8.37 11.33 -3.55
CA GLY A 15 -7.46 12.35 -3.07
C GLY A 15 -6.34 12.72 -4.05
N GLY A 16 -6.23 12.01 -5.17
CA GLY A 16 -5.16 12.22 -6.16
C GLY A 16 -3.78 11.82 -5.64
N LEU A 17 -3.71 10.91 -4.65
CA LEU A 17 -2.45 10.40 -4.13
C LEU A 17 -1.76 9.50 -5.16
N THR A 18 -0.44 9.57 -5.18
CA THR A 18 0.41 8.70 -5.99
C THR A 18 0.68 7.38 -5.28
N VAL A 19 1.26 6.42 -6.01
CA VAL A 19 1.68 5.14 -5.41
C VAL A 19 2.82 5.36 -4.41
N GLU A 20 3.72 6.32 -4.68
CA GLU A 20 4.78 6.74 -3.76
C GLU A 20 4.20 7.30 -2.45
N ASP A 21 3.11 8.08 -2.51
CA ASP A 21 2.43 8.57 -1.31
C ASP A 21 1.86 7.42 -0.46
N LEU A 22 1.35 6.37 -1.11
CA LEU A 22 0.83 5.18 -0.41
C LEU A 22 1.94 4.36 0.23
N ALA A 23 3.06 4.18 -0.48
CA ALA A 23 4.22 3.48 0.03
C ALA A 23 4.84 4.21 1.24
N ASN A 24 4.85 5.56 1.22
CA ASN A 24 5.39 6.36 2.31
C ASN A 24 4.39 6.60 3.47
N MET A 25 3.14 6.14 3.35
CA MET A 25 2.14 6.26 4.40
C MET A 25 2.42 5.27 5.54
N ILE A 26 2.39 5.75 6.79
CA ILE A 26 2.62 4.89 7.96
C ILE A 26 1.38 4.03 8.21
N HIS A 27 1.53 2.72 8.02
CA HIS A 27 0.52 1.73 8.36
C HIS A 27 0.78 1.16 9.76
N ALA A 28 -0.29 0.87 10.50
CA ALA A 28 -0.16 0.31 11.83
C ALA A 28 0.32 -1.16 11.76
N HIS A 29 1.26 -1.53 12.62
CA HIS A 29 1.74 -2.90 12.77
C HIS A 29 1.21 -3.54 14.07
N PRO A 30 0.65 -4.77 14.06
CA PRO A 30 0.36 -5.62 12.90
C PRO A 30 -1.08 -5.41 12.37
N THR A 31 -1.26 -5.13 11.08
CA THR A 31 -2.60 -4.99 10.45
C THR A 31 -2.64 -5.47 9.00
N PHE A 32 -3.86 -5.71 8.48
CA PHE A 32 -4.05 -6.06 7.07
C PHE A 32 -3.66 -4.96 6.08
N SER A 33 -3.66 -3.68 6.52
CA SER A 33 -3.36 -2.56 5.62
C SER A 33 -1.87 -2.47 5.28
N GLU A 34 -0.99 -3.10 6.06
CA GLU A 34 0.43 -3.30 5.69
C GLU A 34 0.58 -4.04 4.35
N GLY A 35 -0.38 -4.89 3.98
CA GLY A 35 -0.38 -5.55 2.66
C GLY A 35 -0.62 -4.58 1.50
N LEU A 36 -1.38 -3.49 1.72
CA LEU A 36 -1.58 -2.44 0.71
C LEU A 36 -0.32 -1.57 0.60
N MET A 37 0.32 -1.24 1.74
CA MET A 37 1.62 -0.57 1.80
C MET A 37 2.70 -1.32 1.02
N GLU A 38 2.91 -2.61 1.32
CA GLU A 38 3.89 -3.46 0.64
C GLU A 38 3.59 -3.63 -0.85
N ALA A 39 2.31 -3.64 -1.23
CA ALA A 39 1.93 -3.67 -2.64
C ALA A 39 2.30 -2.36 -3.36
N ALA A 40 2.19 -1.21 -2.68
CA ALA A 40 2.64 0.08 -3.21
C ALA A 40 4.18 0.15 -3.28
N GLU A 41 4.88 -0.28 -2.23
CA GLU A 41 6.35 -0.38 -2.23
C GLU A 41 6.88 -1.32 -3.33
N ASP A 42 6.16 -2.40 -3.66
CA ASP A 42 6.55 -3.34 -4.72
C ASP A 42 6.48 -2.72 -6.12
N VAL A 43 5.57 -1.76 -6.35
CA VAL A 43 5.55 -1.00 -7.62
C VAL A 43 6.83 -0.19 -7.80
N GLU A 44 7.37 0.37 -6.71
CA GLU A 44 8.62 1.13 -6.68
C GLU A 44 9.87 0.24 -6.49
N GLY A 45 9.69 -1.08 -6.36
CA GLY A 45 10.78 -2.03 -6.13
C GLY A 45 11.43 -1.94 -4.73
N MET A 46 10.70 -1.38 -3.76
CA MET A 46 11.12 -1.12 -2.39
C MET A 46 10.54 -2.11 -1.36
N ALA A 47 9.59 -2.97 -1.75
CA ALA A 47 8.93 -3.91 -0.85
C ALA A 47 9.93 -4.80 -0.07
N ILE A 48 9.67 -4.97 1.22
CA ILE A 48 10.56 -5.65 2.16
C ILE A 48 10.11 -7.09 2.39
N HIS A 49 8.80 -7.33 2.46
CA HIS A 49 8.24 -8.63 2.83
C HIS A 49 7.78 -9.46 1.61
N GLN A 50 8.16 -9.07 0.40
CA GLN A 50 7.89 -9.80 -0.84
C GLN A 50 9.16 -10.07 -1.67
N ALA A 51 9.13 -11.12 -2.48
CA ALA A 51 10.21 -11.41 -3.42
C ALA A 51 10.17 -10.43 -4.60
N ARG A 52 11.33 -9.91 -5.00
CA ARG A 52 11.44 -9.00 -6.14
C ARG A 52 10.95 -9.67 -7.43
N LYS A 53 10.14 -8.92 -8.19
CA LYS A 53 9.71 -9.30 -9.54
C LYS A 53 10.91 -9.35 -10.50
N ARG A 54 10.87 -10.30 -11.45
CA ARG A 54 11.91 -10.48 -12.49
C ARG A 54 11.61 -9.65 -13.73
#